data_AF-A0A229UKK6-F1
#
_entry.id   AF-A0A229UKK6-F1
#
_cell.length_a   1.000
_cell.length_b   1.000
_cell.length_c   1.000
_cell.angle_alpha   90.00
_cell.angle_beta   90.00
_cell.angle_gamma   90.00
#
_symmetry.space_group_name_H-M   'P 1'
#
loop_
_entity.id
_entity.type
_entity.pdbx_description
1 polymer ?
#
loop_
_entity_poly.entity_id
_entity_poly.type
_entity_poly.pdbx_seq_one_letter_code
_entity_poly.pdbx_strand_id
1 'polypeptide(L)'
;MVFVVISINAMIKDAGYKTLKIDKEMLSHLAESIQKQGFEYVTLLSGVIEVVGFVVAGRLTGDRVIILGNAAKEQPNSQEANHDTSNL
;
A
#
# COMPACT_ATOMS: atom_id res chain seq x y z
N MET A 1 -3.88 -26.90 -16.95
CA MET A 1 -4.10 -25.74 -16.07
C MET A 1 -3.27 -24.59 -16.62
N VAL A 2 -3.89 -23.47 -16.99
CA VAL A 2 -3.17 -22.31 -17.55
C VAL A 2 -2.88 -21.35 -16.41
N PHE A 3 -1.60 -21.15 -16.09
CA PHE A 3 -1.18 -20.15 -15.11
C PHE A 3 -1.15 -18.79 -15.79
N VAL A 4 -2.09 -17.92 -15.45
CA VAL A 4 -2.09 -16.53 -15.92
C VAL A 4 -1.19 -15.74 -14.99
N VAL A 5 -0.03 -15.32 -15.52
CA VAL A 5 0.95 -14.50 -14.81
C VAL A 5 0.78 -13.06 -15.23
N ILE A 6 0.71 -12.16 -14.26
CA ILE A 6 0.55 -10.72 -14.44
C ILE A 6 1.88 -10.05 -14.12
N SER A 7 2.30 -9.15 -15.00
CA SER A 7 3.46 -8.30 -14.74
C SER A 7 3.02 -7.01 -14.06
N ILE A 8 3.62 -6.74 -12.90
CA ILE A 8 3.43 -5.51 -12.14
C ILE A 8 4.75 -4.79 -11.96
N ASN A 9 4.72 -3.48 -11.82
CA ASN A 9 5.81 -2.69 -11.27
C ASN A 9 5.48 -2.43 -9.80
N ALA A 10 6.14 -3.13 -8.89
CA ALA A 10 5.99 -2.97 -7.45
C ALA A 10 6.90 -1.86 -6.94
N MET A 11 6.36 -0.95 -6.14
CA MET A 11 7.10 0.03 -5.36
C MET A 11 7.63 -0.64 -4.10
N ILE A 12 8.94 -0.66 -3.94
CA ILE A 12 9.63 -1.25 -2.80
C ILE A 12 10.05 -0.13 -1.86
N LYS A 13 9.71 -0.28 -0.58
CA LYS A 13 10.13 0.67 0.44
C LYS A 13 11.65 0.81 0.45
N ASP A 14 12.12 2.06 0.45
CA ASP A 14 13.53 2.46 0.48
C ASP A 14 14.41 1.97 -0.71
N ALA A 15 13.83 1.31 -1.73
CA ALA A 15 14.59 0.68 -2.82
C ALA A 15 14.05 0.97 -4.23
N GLY A 16 13.07 1.88 -4.38
CA GLY A 16 12.55 2.31 -5.68
C GLY A 16 11.42 1.42 -6.20
N TYR A 17 11.52 0.94 -7.45
CA TYR A 17 10.53 0.02 -8.02
C TYR A 17 11.18 -1.19 -8.69
N LYS A 18 10.45 -2.31 -8.72
CA LYS A 18 10.88 -3.57 -9.34
C LYS A 18 9.73 -4.20 -10.10
N THR A 19 10.02 -4.71 -11.30
CA THR A 19 9.05 -5.49 -12.04
C THR A 19 8.93 -6.89 -11.43
N LEU A 20 7.73 -7.26 -11.00
CA LEU A 20 7.40 -8.57 -10.47
C LEU A 20 6.44 -9.31 -11.41
N LYS A 21 6.58 -10.62 -11.45
CA LYS A 21 5.61 -11.53 -12.06
C LYS A 21 4.88 -12.22 -10.93
N ILE A 22 3.59 -11.97 -10.83
CA ILE A 22 2.73 -12.56 -9.80
C ILE A 22 1.55 -13.25 -10.46
N ASP A 23 0.98 -14.24 -9.78
CA ASP A 23 -0.30 -14.79 -10.21
C ASP A 23 -1.46 -13.84 -9.87
N LYS A 24 -2.64 -14.18 -10.40
CA LYS A 24 -3.86 -13.39 -10.20
C LYS A 24 -4.33 -13.37 -8.74
N GLU A 25 -4.10 -14.45 -7.99
CA GLU A 25 -4.58 -14.58 -6.59
C GLU A 25 -3.73 -13.71 -5.66
N MET A 26 -2.41 -13.72 -5.87
CA MET A 26 -1.44 -12.85 -5.20
C MET A 26 -1.73 -11.37 -5.46
N LEU A 27 -2.25 -11.00 -6.64
CA LEU A 27 -2.59 -9.60 -6.95
C LEU A 27 -3.67 -9.07 -6.00
N SER A 28 -4.74 -9.84 -5.78
CA SER A 28 -5.81 -9.46 -4.86
C SER A 28 -5.30 -9.36 -3.43
N HIS A 29 -4.52 -10.36 -2.99
CA HIS A 29 -3.94 -10.35 -1.65
C HIS A 29 -3.02 -9.15 -1.43
N LEU A 30 -2.15 -8.87 -2.39
CA LEU A 30 -1.23 -7.74 -2.37
C LEU A 30 -1.98 -6.41 -2.28
N ALA A 31 -3.03 -6.23 -3.07
CA ALA A 31 -3.87 -5.03 -3.05
C ALA A 31 -4.55 -4.84 -1.69
N GLU A 32 -5.15 -5.90 -1.14
CA GLU A 32 -5.86 -5.85 0.14
C GLU A 32 -4.93 -5.54 1.31
N SER A 33 -3.76 -6.19 1.37
CA SER A 33 -2.78 -5.94 2.42
C SER A 33 -2.28 -4.50 2.38
N ILE A 34 -1.86 -4.02 1.20
CA ILE A 34 -1.40 -2.63 1.05
C ILE A 34 -2.51 -1.65 1.45
N GLN A 35 -3.76 -1.91 1.07
CA GLN A 35 -4.88 -1.06 1.47
C GLN A 35 -5.10 -1.04 2.99
N LYS A 36 -4.98 -2.19 3.67
CA LYS A 36 -5.29 -2.34 5.09
C LYS A 36 -4.18 -1.82 6.01
N GLN A 37 -2.92 -2.09 5.69
CA GLN A 37 -1.78 -1.80 6.58
C GLN A 37 -0.70 -0.91 5.96
N GLY A 38 -0.84 -0.55 4.67
CA GLY A 38 0.08 0.33 3.95
C GLY A 38 1.21 -0.39 3.22
N PHE A 39 1.40 -1.69 3.44
CA PHE A 39 2.45 -2.49 2.81
C PHE A 39 2.12 -3.99 2.80
N GLU A 40 2.93 -4.79 2.09
CA GLU A 40 2.92 -6.25 2.11
C GLU A 40 4.33 -6.81 1.89
N TYR A 41 4.64 -7.96 2.50
CA TYR A 41 5.92 -8.62 2.28
C TYR A 41 5.82 -9.66 1.17
N VAL A 42 6.57 -9.47 0.09
CA VAL A 42 6.63 -10.43 -1.01
C VAL A 42 7.92 -11.24 -0.92
N THR A 43 7.77 -12.56 -0.78
CA THR A 43 8.90 -13.50 -0.81
C THR A 43 9.30 -13.77 -2.25
N LEU A 44 10.52 -13.39 -2.61
CA LEU A 44 11.16 -13.71 -3.87
C LEU A 44 12.28 -14.73 -3.65
N LEU A 45 12.75 -15.34 -4.74
CA LEU A 45 13.97 -16.16 -4.71
C LEU A 45 15.20 -15.38 -4.20
N SER A 46 15.22 -14.07 -4.42
CA SER A 46 16.30 -13.17 -3.98
C SER A 46 16.16 -12.69 -2.53
N GLY A 47 15.12 -13.12 -1.80
CA GLY A 47 14.79 -12.65 -0.46
C GLY A 47 13.42 -11.98 -0.36
N VAL A 48 13.12 -11.44 0.81
CA VAL A 48 11.83 -10.80 1.12
C VAL A 48 11.93 -9.30 0.86
N ILE A 49 10.91 -8.73 0.20
CA ILE A 49 10.81 -7.29 -0.06
C ILE A 49 9.53 -6.71 0.54
N GLU A 50 9.60 -5.49 1.08
CA GLU A 50 8.44 -4.73 1.55
C GLU A 50 7.87 -3.90 0.39
N VAL A 51 6.68 -4.27 -0.08
CA VAL A 51 5.98 -3.62 -1.18
C VAL A 51 4.93 -2.66 -0.63
N VAL A 52 4.99 -1.40 -1.03
CA VAL A 52 4.09 -0.33 -0.56
C VAL A 52 3.08 0.13 -1.61
N GLY A 53 3.18 -0.41 -2.82
CA GLY A 53 2.30 -0.09 -3.94
C GLY A 53 2.69 -0.86 -5.19
N PHE A 54 1.83 -0.89 -6.19
CA PHE A 54 2.19 -1.47 -7.49
C PHE A 54 1.34 -0.90 -8.63
N VAL A 55 1.83 -1.07 -9.86
CA VAL A 55 1.15 -0.74 -11.11
C VAL A 55 1.09 -1.98 -11.99
N VAL A 56 -0.09 -2.35 -12.46
CA VAL A 56 -0.25 -3.47 -13.40
C VAL A 56 0.05 -2.97 -14.83
N ALA A 57 0.98 -3.63 -15.53
CA ALA A 57 1.28 -3.32 -16.93
C ALA A 57 0.57 -4.32 -17.86
N GLY A 58 -0.31 -3.84 -18.76
CA GLY A 58 -1.00 -4.71 -19.74
C GLY A 58 -2.01 -3.98 -20.63
N ARG A 59 -2.66 -4.67 -21.58
CA ARG A 59 -3.69 -4.09 -22.48
C ARG A 59 -4.91 -3.49 -21.75
N LEU A 60 -5.08 -3.81 -20.47
CA LEU A 60 -6.09 -3.21 -19.58
C LEU A 60 -5.61 -1.89 -18.94
N THR A 61 -4.55 -1.27 -19.49
CA THR A 61 -4.12 0.09 -19.16
C THR A 61 -5.22 1.06 -19.61
N GLY A 62 -6.20 1.30 -18.74
CA GLY A 62 -7.34 2.17 -19.00
C GLY A 62 -7.96 2.69 -17.70
N ASP A 63 -8.05 1.84 -16.69
CA ASP A 63 -8.54 2.22 -15.37
C ASP A 63 -7.35 2.40 -14.42
N ARG A 64 -6.85 3.64 -14.37
CA ARG A 64 -6.04 4.15 -13.24
C ARG A 64 -7.01 4.39 -12.07
N VAL A 65 -6.72 4.12 -10.81
CA VAL A 65 -5.92 4.89 -9.83
C VAL A 65 -6.08 4.09 -8.50
N ILE A 66 -5.14 4.05 -7.54
CA ILE A 66 -5.14 4.91 -6.34
C ILE A 66 -3.83 4.70 -5.54
N ILE A 67 -3.15 5.81 -5.30
CA ILE A 67 -2.08 5.96 -4.30
C ILE A 67 -2.76 6.36 -2.99
N LEU A 68 -2.61 5.57 -1.93
CA LEU A 68 -2.89 6.01 -0.57
C LEU A 68 -1.60 5.89 0.24
N GLY A 69 -0.77 6.92 0.14
CA GLY A 69 0.14 7.22 1.24
C GLY A 69 -0.71 7.78 2.38
N ASN A 70 -0.86 7.03 3.48
CA ASN A 70 -1.35 7.59 4.73
C ASN A 70 -0.21 8.43 5.34
N ALA A 71 0.01 9.63 4.80
CA ALA A 71 0.82 10.62 5.49
C ALA A 71 0.08 11.00 6.77
N ALA A 72 0.56 10.46 7.90
CA ALA A 72 0.27 10.86 9.26
C ALA A 72 -1.21 11.11 9.61
N LYS A 73 -1.75 10.26 10.50
CA LYS A 73 -2.66 10.80 11.51
C LYS A 73 -1.89 11.88 12.25
N GLU A 74 -2.12 13.15 11.93
CA GLU A 74 -1.86 14.24 12.86
C GLU A 74 -2.56 13.84 14.17
N GLN A 75 -1.77 13.59 15.20
CA GLN A 75 -2.27 13.33 16.54
C GLN A 75 -3.10 14.56 16.96
N PRO A 76 -4.36 14.41 17.38
CA PRO A 76 -5.02 15.51 18.06
C PRO A 76 -4.25 15.75 19.35
N ASN A 77 -3.64 16.93 19.46
CA ASN A 77 -2.96 17.39 20.66
C ASN A 77 -4.02 17.52 21.77
N SER A 78 -4.18 16.49 22.58
CA SER A 78 -5.00 16.54 23.79
C SER A 78 -4.17 17.15 24.90
N GLN A 79 -4.35 18.44 25.19
CA GLN A 79 -4.18 19.05 26.51
C GLN A 79 -4.58 20.52 26.51
N GLU A 80 -5.61 20.84 27.33
CA GLU A 80 -5.78 21.99 28.23
C GLU A 80 -7.29 22.26 28.39
N ALA A 81 -7.93 21.55 29.32
CA ALA A 81 -8.10 21.98 30.72
C ALA A 81 -9.31 22.91 30.88
N ASN A 82 -10.39 22.34 31.40
CA ASN A 82 -11.56 23.06 31.89
C ASN A 82 -11.11 24.15 32.88
N HIS A 83 -11.36 25.41 32.55
CA HIS A 83 -11.39 26.47 33.55
C HIS A 83 -12.84 26.93 33.70
N ASP A 84 -13.48 26.33 34.70
CA ASP A 84 -14.68 26.83 35.34
C ASP A 84 -14.32 28.13 36.06
N THR A 85 -14.85 29.26 35.61
CA THR A 85 -15.05 30.43 36.46
C THR A 85 -16.29 31.19 36.03
N SER A 86 -17.28 31.15 36.91
CA SER A 86 -18.45 32.00 37.01
C SER A 86 -18.24 33.46 36.56
N ASN A 87 -19.24 34.01 35.89
CA ASN A 87 -19.58 35.43 35.98
C ASN A 87 -21.07 35.63 35.62
N LEU A 88 -21.90 35.68 36.66
CA LEU A 88 -23.19 36.39 36.74
C LEU A 88 -23.39 36.80 38.20
#